data_AF-S2KSP7-F1
#
_entry.id   AF-S2KSP7-F1
#
_cell.length_a   1.000
_cell.length_b   1.000
_cell.length_c   1.000
_cell.angle_alpha   90.00
_cell.angle_beta   90.00
_cell.angle_gamma   90.00
#
_symmetry.space_group_name_H-M   'P 1'
#
loop_
_entity.id
_entity.type
_entity.pdbx_description
1 polymer ?
#
loop_
_entity_poly.entity_id
_entity_poly.type
_entity_poly.pdbx_seq_one_letter_code
_entity_poly.pdbx_strand_id
1 'polypeptide(L)'
;MVGLTLPQAAMSDTLRLPEDASFAVHVIDEAHLTRDTPTLSDLILQPVASQQADYHLPEHCLITADAQLEGERVRISAKTLTCIDTHGADSEIFSGKLSASAMESDGSYAVDACIEKLGSECERAELQPSHIFQLRLGRALALDPQDNPAARINEQRRQAEGEGIANPIPNERPDPDED
;
A
#
# COMPACT_ATOMS: atom_id res chain seq x y z
N MET A 1 6.84 30.33 -38.61
CA MET A 1 7.08 30.35 -37.16
C MET A 1 6.64 29.00 -36.64
N VAL A 2 7.57 28.07 -36.43
CA VAL A 2 7.27 26.74 -35.88
C VAL A 2 7.17 26.90 -34.37
N GLY A 3 5.95 26.83 -33.84
CA GLY A 3 5.70 26.85 -32.40
C GLY A 3 6.03 25.49 -31.81
N LEU A 4 7.09 25.42 -31.01
CA LEU A 4 7.41 24.25 -30.19
C LEU A 4 6.33 24.12 -29.11
N THR A 5 5.41 23.16 -29.27
CA THR A 5 4.55 22.71 -28.17
C THR A 5 5.42 21.88 -27.23
N LEU A 6 5.80 22.46 -26.09
CA LEU A 6 6.40 21.73 -24.99
C LEU A 6 5.44 20.60 -24.57
N PRO A 7 5.91 19.35 -24.41
CA PRO A 7 5.08 18.30 -23.82
C PRO A 7 4.72 18.73 -22.40
N GLN A 8 3.42 18.71 -22.08
CA GLN A 8 2.94 18.97 -20.72
C GLN A 8 3.52 17.88 -19.81
N ALA A 9 4.41 18.27 -18.90
CA ALA A 9 4.80 17.41 -17.79
C ALA A 9 3.52 17.05 -17.02
N ALA A 10 3.24 15.75 -16.90
CA ALA A 10 2.14 15.23 -16.13
C ALA A 10 2.17 15.84 -14.71
N MET A 11 1.06 16.43 -14.30
CA MET A 11 0.90 16.86 -12.91
C MET A 11 0.82 15.60 -12.07
N SER A 12 1.90 15.31 -11.33
CA SER A 12 1.94 14.35 -10.24
C SER A 12 0.72 14.54 -9.33
N ASP A 13 -0.18 13.56 -9.31
CA ASP A 13 -1.46 13.68 -8.59
C ASP A 13 -1.20 13.34 -7.12
N THR A 14 -1.12 14.35 -6.23
CA THR A 14 -0.89 14.13 -4.79
C THR A 14 -1.98 13.21 -4.21
N LEU A 15 -1.60 12.13 -3.53
CA LEU A 15 -2.55 11.30 -2.79
C LEU A 15 -3.07 12.06 -1.56
N ARG A 16 -4.37 12.36 -1.54
CA ARG A 16 -5.03 13.15 -0.49
C ARG A 16 -6.15 12.38 0.17
N LEU A 17 -6.14 12.35 1.50
CA LEU A 17 -7.26 11.86 2.31
C LEU A 17 -7.64 12.92 3.35
N PRO A 18 -8.93 13.18 3.57
CA PRO A 18 -9.36 14.11 4.60
C PRO A 18 -9.04 13.57 6.00
N GLU A 19 -9.11 14.45 7.00
CA GLU A 19 -9.19 14.02 8.39
C GLU A 19 -10.41 13.11 8.58
N ASP A 20 -10.32 12.18 9.54
CA ASP A 20 -11.35 11.18 9.82
C ASP A 20 -11.66 10.17 8.72
N ALA A 21 -10.97 10.23 7.57
CA ALA A 21 -11.12 9.20 6.54
C ALA A 21 -10.81 7.81 7.11
N SER A 22 -11.68 6.86 6.80
CA SER A 22 -11.59 5.47 7.21
C SER A 22 -11.32 4.56 6.01
N PHE A 23 -10.49 3.54 6.21
CA PHE A 23 -10.26 2.49 5.22
C PHE A 23 -10.02 1.13 5.88
N ALA A 24 -10.44 0.07 5.20
CA ALA A 24 -10.35 -1.29 5.72
C ALA A 24 -8.97 -1.88 5.46
N VAL A 25 -8.46 -2.61 6.43
CA VAL A 25 -7.16 -3.28 6.38
C VAL A 25 -7.23 -4.64 7.07
N HIS A 26 -6.23 -5.46 6.80
CA HIS A 26 -5.90 -6.64 7.61
C HIS A 26 -4.41 -6.67 7.93
N VAL A 27 -3.99 -7.57 8.81
CA VAL A 27 -2.56 -7.91 8.95
C VAL A 27 -2.14 -8.83 7.80
N ILE A 28 -0.91 -8.69 7.31
CA ILE A 28 -0.39 -9.61 6.28
C ILE A 28 -0.02 -10.96 6.90
N ASP A 29 0.67 -10.90 8.04
CA ASP A 29 1.11 -12.07 8.78
C ASP A 29 0.39 -12.14 10.12
N GLU A 30 0.16 -13.37 10.58
CA GLU A 30 -0.38 -13.63 11.91
C GLU A 30 0.54 -13.06 12.99
N ALA A 31 -0.06 -12.39 13.98
CA ALA A 31 0.68 -11.76 15.06
C ALA A 31 0.03 -12.05 16.42
N HIS A 32 0.85 -12.36 17.41
CA HIS A 32 0.40 -12.67 18.76
C HIS A 32 0.87 -11.63 19.76
N LEU A 33 0.00 -11.31 20.71
CA LEU A 33 0.33 -10.52 21.89
C LEU A 33 -0.08 -11.30 23.14
N THR A 34 0.71 -11.18 24.19
CA THR A 34 0.41 -11.78 25.50
C THR A 34 0.58 -10.72 26.58
N ARG A 35 0.22 -11.03 27.82
CA ARG A 35 0.50 -10.10 28.93
C ARG A 35 1.99 -9.86 29.18
N ASP A 36 2.82 -10.87 28.92
CA ASP A 36 4.28 -10.77 29.09
C ASP A 36 4.93 -10.01 27.93
N THR A 37 4.35 -10.11 26.74
CA THR A 37 4.76 -9.37 25.54
C THR A 37 3.57 -8.59 24.96
N PRO A 38 3.13 -7.50 25.62
CA PRO A 38 1.90 -6.81 25.28
C PRO A 38 2.07 -5.82 24.13
N THR A 39 3.26 -5.68 23.56
CA THR A 39 3.56 -4.72 22.49
C THR A 39 4.25 -5.42 21.34
N LEU A 40 3.85 -5.08 20.12
CA LEU A 40 4.47 -5.50 18.88
C LEU A 40 4.74 -4.27 18.00
N SER A 41 5.93 -4.20 17.43
CA SER A 41 6.30 -3.16 16.47
C SER A 41 6.44 -3.73 15.08
N ASP A 42 6.38 -2.84 14.10
CA ASP A 42 6.58 -3.14 12.68
C ASP A 42 5.57 -4.17 12.12
N LEU A 43 4.33 -4.11 12.65
CA LEU A 43 3.20 -4.84 12.10
C LEU A 43 2.92 -4.32 10.69
N ILE A 44 2.83 -5.22 9.72
CA ILE A 44 2.53 -4.87 8.33
C ILE A 44 1.05 -5.09 8.06
N LEU A 45 0.38 -4.01 7.64
CA LEU A 45 -1.02 -4.02 7.26
C LEU A 45 -1.15 -3.81 5.76
N GLN A 46 -2.14 -4.47 5.19
CA GLN A 46 -2.51 -4.32 3.78
C GLN A 46 -3.96 -3.81 3.70
N PRO A 47 -4.21 -2.74 2.93
CA PRO A 47 -5.57 -2.30 2.65
C PRO A 47 -6.35 -3.33 1.85
N VAL A 48 -7.63 -3.45 2.18
CA VAL A 48 -8.56 -4.35 1.49
C VAL A 48 -9.73 -3.54 0.95
N ALA A 49 -10.19 -3.88 -0.25
CA ALA A 49 -11.43 -3.31 -0.78
C ALA A 49 -12.60 -3.84 0.07
N SER A 50 -13.24 -2.95 0.81
CA SER A 50 -14.40 -3.28 1.63
C SER A 50 -15.47 -2.20 1.50
N GLN A 51 -16.72 -2.64 1.41
CA GLN A 51 -17.91 -1.77 1.43
C GLN A 51 -18.05 -1.00 2.75
N GLN A 52 -17.31 -1.38 3.79
CA GLN A 52 -17.31 -0.72 5.10
C GLN A 52 -16.41 0.51 5.13
N ALA A 53 -15.51 0.69 4.16
CA ALA A 53 -14.56 1.79 4.11
C ALA A 53 -15.15 3.02 3.40
N ASP A 54 -14.91 4.21 3.95
CA ASP A 54 -15.30 5.47 3.30
C ASP A 54 -14.39 5.81 2.12
N TYR A 55 -13.14 5.35 2.15
CA TYR A 55 -12.13 5.62 1.13
C TYR A 55 -11.39 4.35 0.72
N HIS A 56 -11.00 4.30 -0.55
CA HIS A 56 -10.18 3.24 -1.11
C HIS A 56 -8.79 3.78 -1.38
N LEU A 57 -7.79 3.05 -0.91
CA LEU A 57 -6.39 3.30 -1.23
C LEU A 57 -6.04 2.63 -2.58
N PRO A 58 -4.95 3.06 -3.25
CA PRO A 58 -4.41 2.35 -4.41
C PRO A 58 -4.19 0.84 -4.14
N GLU A 59 -4.23 0.02 -5.18
CA GLU A 59 -4.20 -1.45 -5.05
C GLU A 59 -2.95 -1.97 -4.32
N HIS A 60 -1.81 -1.31 -4.49
CA HIS A 60 -0.54 -1.74 -3.93
C HIS A 60 -0.08 -0.83 -2.81
N CYS A 61 -0.76 -0.90 -1.67
CA CYS A 61 -0.40 -0.16 -0.47
C CYS A 61 0.04 -1.09 0.67
N LEU A 62 1.06 -0.65 1.41
CA LEU A 62 1.55 -1.27 2.63
C LEU A 62 1.61 -0.22 3.73
N ILE A 63 1.22 -0.62 4.94
CA ILE A 63 1.20 0.23 6.12
C ILE A 63 2.02 -0.43 7.20
N THR A 64 2.87 0.34 7.87
CA THR A 64 3.54 -0.11 9.10
C THR A 64 2.79 0.42 10.31
N ALA A 65 2.68 -0.39 11.36
CA ALA A 65 1.98 -0.04 12.58
C ALA A 65 2.65 -0.64 13.83
N ASP A 66 2.29 -0.09 14.98
CA ASP A 66 2.50 -0.75 16.28
C ASP A 66 1.18 -1.29 16.80
N ALA A 67 1.24 -2.41 17.52
CA ALA A 67 0.14 -2.99 18.24
C ALA A 67 0.44 -3.05 19.74
N GLN A 68 -0.57 -2.82 20.57
CA GLN A 68 -0.49 -2.92 22.01
C GLN A 68 -1.74 -3.58 22.57
N LEU A 69 -1.57 -4.62 23.37
CA LEU A 69 -2.64 -5.24 24.14
C LEU A 69 -2.96 -4.36 25.35
N GLU A 70 -4.19 -3.84 25.39
CA GLU A 70 -4.68 -2.95 26.45
C GLU A 70 -6.05 -3.46 26.95
N GLY A 71 -6.06 -4.06 28.14
CA GLY A 71 -7.27 -4.66 28.71
C GLY A 71 -7.73 -5.89 27.92
N GLU A 72 -8.85 -5.78 27.21
CA GLU A 72 -9.43 -6.85 26.41
C GLU A 72 -9.18 -6.70 24.90
N ARG A 73 -8.58 -5.59 24.44
CA ARG A 73 -8.49 -5.25 23.02
C ARG A 73 -7.07 -4.88 22.61
N VAL A 74 -6.81 -4.99 21.32
CA VAL A 74 -5.52 -4.62 20.73
C VAL A 74 -5.62 -3.24 20.09
N ARG A 75 -4.95 -2.26 20.70
CA ARG A 75 -4.78 -0.92 20.12
C ARG A 75 -3.73 -1.00 19.03
N ILE A 76 -4.08 -0.59 17.81
CA ILE A 76 -3.14 -0.51 16.69
C ILE A 76 -3.01 0.94 16.26
N SER A 77 -1.76 1.41 16.12
CA SER A 77 -1.41 2.77 15.69
C SER A 77 -0.55 2.73 14.44
N ALA A 78 -1.09 3.19 13.32
CA ALA A 78 -0.39 3.21 12.06
C ALA A 78 0.66 4.33 12.01
N LYS A 79 1.82 4.03 11.44
CA LYS A 79 3.03 4.88 11.42
C LYS A 79 3.36 5.42 10.04
N THR A 80 3.38 4.56 9.04
CA THR A 80 3.72 4.94 7.66
C THR A 80 2.79 4.26 6.67
N LEU A 81 2.61 4.91 5.52
CA LEU A 81 1.92 4.37 4.36
C LEU A 81 2.89 4.44 3.18
N THR A 82 2.98 3.37 2.41
CA THR A 82 3.62 3.36 1.10
C THR A 82 2.66 2.74 0.10
N CYS A 83 2.34 3.48 -0.96
CA CYS A 83 1.50 3.04 -2.05
C CYS A 83 2.26 3.11 -3.36
N ILE A 84 2.02 2.14 -4.22
CA ILE A 84 2.45 2.13 -5.60
C ILE A 84 1.18 2.21 -6.43
N ASP A 85 1.01 3.31 -7.15
CA ASP A 85 -0.03 3.42 -8.16
C ASP A 85 0.56 3.00 -9.50
N THR A 86 -0.16 2.14 -10.23
CA THR A 86 0.28 1.63 -11.53
C THR A 86 -0.71 2.08 -12.60
N HIS A 87 -0.25 2.95 -13.49
CA HIS A 87 -1.03 3.41 -14.62
C HIS A 87 -0.32 3.03 -15.92
N GLY A 88 -0.74 1.90 -16.50
CA GLY A 88 -0.13 1.40 -17.74
C GLY A 88 1.32 0.99 -17.56
N ALA A 89 2.24 1.70 -18.24
CA ALA A 89 3.68 1.42 -18.19
C ALA A 89 4.44 2.22 -17.12
N ASP A 90 3.77 3.16 -16.47
CA ASP A 90 4.35 4.05 -15.46
C ASP A 90 3.81 3.70 -14.07
N SER A 91 4.61 4.00 -13.05
CA SER A 91 4.22 3.82 -11.66
C SER A 91 4.59 5.05 -10.84
N GLU A 92 3.74 5.41 -9.90
CA GLU A 92 3.98 6.47 -8.93
C GLU A 92 4.09 5.87 -7.54
N ILE A 93 5.06 6.33 -6.75
CA ILE A 93 5.30 5.85 -5.39
C ILE A 93 4.91 6.96 -4.43
N PHE A 94 3.92 6.71 -3.60
CA PHE A 94 3.50 7.62 -2.52
C PHE A 94 3.99 7.05 -1.20
N SER A 95 4.84 7.76 -0.47
CA SER A 95 5.31 7.29 0.84
C SER A 95 5.37 8.42 1.86
N GLY A 96 4.94 8.14 3.09
CA GLY A 96 5.06 9.11 4.18
C GLY A 96 4.47 8.65 5.50
N LYS A 97 4.44 9.58 6.45
CA LYS A 97 3.92 9.34 7.81
C LYS A 97 2.41 9.30 7.81
N LEU A 98 1.86 8.25 8.39
CA LEU A 98 0.45 8.05 8.64
C LEU A 98 0.17 8.28 10.12
N SER A 99 -0.97 8.87 10.46
CA SER A 99 -1.44 8.98 11.84
C SER A 99 -2.87 8.47 11.86
N ALA A 100 -3.02 7.17 12.09
CA ALA A 100 -4.31 6.50 12.11
C ALA A 100 -4.37 5.49 13.26
N SER A 101 -5.57 5.27 13.79
CA SER A 101 -5.84 4.28 14.84
C SER A 101 -6.82 3.23 14.35
N ALA A 102 -6.67 2.00 14.83
CA ALA A 102 -7.60 0.93 14.49
C ALA A 102 -8.93 1.05 15.22
N MET A 103 -9.98 0.74 14.47
CA MET A 103 -11.36 0.60 14.92
C MET A 103 -11.88 -0.76 14.44
N GLU A 104 -12.65 -1.42 15.29
CA GLU A 104 -13.34 -2.66 14.93
C GLU A 104 -14.50 -2.38 13.98
N SER A 105 -14.96 -3.41 13.27
CA SER A 105 -16.09 -3.36 12.33
C SER A 105 -17.41 -2.85 12.91
N ASP A 106 -17.58 -2.93 14.23
CA ASP A 106 -18.73 -2.37 14.97
C ASP A 106 -18.56 -0.87 15.33
N GLY A 107 -17.43 -0.26 14.95
CA GLY A 107 -17.05 1.11 15.28
C GLY A 107 -16.42 1.27 16.66
N SER A 108 -16.18 0.18 17.40
CA SER A 108 -15.47 0.22 18.67
C SER A 108 -14.00 0.61 18.46
N TYR A 109 -13.46 1.37 19.40
CA TYR A 109 -12.02 1.64 19.42
C TYR A 109 -11.24 0.35 19.76
N ALA A 110 -10.12 0.14 19.07
CA ALA A 110 -9.27 -1.05 19.18
C ALA A 110 -9.92 -2.37 18.69
N VAL A 111 -9.06 -3.29 18.26
CA VAL A 111 -9.45 -4.55 17.60
C VAL A 111 -9.79 -5.62 18.65
N ASP A 112 -10.88 -6.35 18.45
CA ASP A 112 -11.24 -7.50 19.30
C ASP A 112 -10.53 -8.77 18.80
N ALA A 113 -9.27 -8.92 19.19
CA ALA A 113 -8.42 -10.03 18.78
C ALA A 113 -8.15 -11.02 19.93
N CYS A 114 -8.90 -10.92 21.04
CA CYS A 114 -8.61 -11.72 22.22
C CYS A 114 -9.12 -13.16 22.07
N ILE A 115 -8.22 -14.13 22.18
CA ILE A 115 -8.54 -15.56 22.02
C ILE A 115 -8.48 -16.33 23.33
N GLU A 116 -7.85 -15.77 24.36
CA GLU A 116 -7.78 -16.35 25.70
C GLU A 116 -7.93 -15.26 26.76
N LYS A 117 -8.84 -15.48 27.72
CA LYS A 117 -9.19 -14.51 28.76
C LYS A 117 -8.99 -15.08 30.15
N LEU A 118 -8.43 -14.28 31.04
CA LEU A 118 -8.37 -14.54 32.46
C LEU A 118 -9.22 -13.48 33.20
N GLY A 119 -10.47 -13.82 33.47
CA GLY A 119 -11.44 -12.86 34.03
C GLY A 119 -11.85 -11.81 32.99
N SER A 120 -11.56 -10.54 33.27
CA SER A 120 -11.82 -9.40 32.38
C SER A 120 -10.57 -8.91 31.65
N GLU A 121 -9.48 -9.68 31.68
CA GLU A 121 -8.22 -9.33 31.03
C GLU A 121 -7.93 -10.33 29.92
N CYS A 122 -7.44 -9.83 28.79
CA CYS A 122 -6.95 -10.70 27.74
C CYS A 122 -5.57 -11.26 28.11
N GLU A 123 -5.45 -12.58 28.09
CA GLU A 123 -4.18 -13.27 28.34
C GLU A 123 -3.38 -13.44 27.05
N ARG A 124 -4.09 -13.79 25.96
CA ARG A 124 -3.52 -13.95 24.62
C ARG A 124 -4.45 -13.37 23.56
N ALA A 125 -3.88 -12.53 22.72
CA ALA A 125 -4.54 -11.97 21.54
C ALA A 125 -3.82 -12.42 20.27
N GLU A 126 -4.58 -12.56 19.19
CA GLU A 126 -4.10 -13.01 17.90
C GLU A 126 -4.76 -12.17 16.79
N LEU A 127 -3.92 -11.43 16.07
CA LEU A 127 -4.31 -10.72 14.86
C LEU A 127 -4.11 -11.68 13.69
N GLN A 128 -5.20 -12.06 13.02
CA GLN A 128 -5.18 -12.95 11.87
C GLN A 128 -5.40 -12.18 10.56
N PRO A 129 -4.83 -12.62 9.42
CA PRO A 129 -5.09 -12.01 8.12
C PRO A 129 -6.57 -12.03 7.71
N SER A 130 -7.36 -12.99 8.22
CA SER A 130 -8.81 -13.04 7.97
C SER A 130 -9.61 -12.00 8.75
N HIS A 131 -9.03 -11.36 9.77
CA HIS A 131 -9.69 -10.33 10.56
C HIS A 131 -9.50 -8.96 9.91
N ILE A 132 -10.55 -8.49 9.25
CA ILE A 132 -10.60 -7.16 8.66
C ILE A 132 -11.08 -6.16 9.71
N PHE A 133 -10.35 -5.07 9.88
CA PHE A 133 -10.69 -3.94 10.73
C PHE A 133 -10.43 -2.62 9.99
N GLN A 134 -10.79 -1.50 10.59
CA GLN A 134 -10.65 -0.18 9.96
C GLN A 134 -9.50 0.61 10.57
N LEU A 135 -8.79 1.37 9.75
CA LEU A 135 -7.95 2.46 10.23
C LEU A 135 -8.66 3.78 9.99
N ARG A 136 -8.75 4.61 11.04
CA ARG A 136 -9.28 5.96 10.97
C ARG A 136 -8.16 6.99 11.12
N LEU A 137 -8.08 7.91 10.18
CA LEU A 137 -7.11 9.00 10.17
C LEU A 137 -7.40 10.00 11.30
N GLY A 138 -6.39 10.29 12.11
CA GLY A 138 -6.44 11.34 13.13
C GLY A 138 -6.06 12.74 12.60
N ARG A 139 -5.67 12.84 11.32
CA ARG A 139 -5.40 14.09 10.61
C ARG A 139 -5.47 13.85 9.10
N ALA A 140 -5.70 14.90 8.33
CA ALA A 140 -5.62 14.82 6.88
C ALA A 140 -4.24 14.32 6.40
N LEU A 141 -4.25 13.52 5.34
CA LEU A 141 -3.06 13.00 4.68
C LEU A 141 -2.88 13.67 3.33
N ALA A 142 -1.66 14.09 3.02
CA ALA A 142 -1.24 14.51 1.70
C ALA A 142 0.15 13.94 1.43
N LEU A 143 0.29 13.06 0.45
CA LEU A 143 1.55 12.45 0.05
C LEU A 143 1.88 12.84 -1.39
N ASP A 144 3.02 13.49 -1.56
CA ASP A 144 3.54 13.80 -2.89
C ASP A 144 4.27 12.57 -3.47
N PRO A 145 4.19 12.35 -4.80
CA PRO A 145 4.95 11.30 -5.46
C PRO A 145 6.45 11.43 -5.19
N GLN A 146 7.06 10.29 -4.90
CA GLN A 146 8.50 10.14 -4.74
C GLN A 146 9.16 9.89 -6.09
N ASP A 147 10.46 10.19 -6.21
CA ASP A 147 11.24 9.87 -7.40
C ASP A 147 11.16 8.35 -7.67
N ASN A 148 10.80 8.00 -8.90
CA ASN A 148 10.74 6.61 -9.36
C ASN A 148 11.84 6.36 -10.39
N PRO A 149 12.98 5.77 -10.00
CA PRO A 149 14.07 5.45 -10.91
C PRO A 149 13.63 4.54 -12.06
N ALA A 150 12.67 3.64 -11.82
CA ALA A 150 12.16 2.74 -12.85
C ALA A 150 11.38 3.51 -13.92
N ALA A 151 10.54 4.47 -13.51
CA ALA A 151 9.84 5.35 -14.45
C ALA A 151 10.83 6.14 -15.33
N ARG A 152 11.89 6.69 -14.73
CA ARG A 152 12.95 7.39 -15.47
C ARG A 152 13.70 6.49 -16.46
N ILE A 153 14.02 5.26 -16.07
CA ILE A 153 14.69 4.29 -16.95
C ILE A 153 13.76 3.87 -18.11
N ASN A 154 12.48 3.66 -17.82
CA ASN A 154 11.49 3.31 -18.84
C ASN A 154 11.30 4.45 -19.83
N GLU A 155 11.25 5.69 -19.37
CA GLU A 155 11.20 6.87 -20.23
C GLU A 155 12.45 6.97 -21.11
N GLN A 156 13.64 6.74 -20.56
CA GLN A 156 14.89 6.69 -21.35
C GLN A 156 14.84 5.60 -22.43
N ARG A 157 14.25 4.43 -22.14
CA ARG A 157 14.06 3.37 -23.14
C ARG A 157 13.10 3.79 -24.23
N ARG A 158 11.97 4.42 -23.90
CA ARG A 158 11.02 4.97 -24.89
C ARG A 158 11.68 6.00 -25.81
N GLN A 159 12.55 6.85 -25.26
CA GLN A 159 13.31 7.84 -26.04
C GLN A 159 14.40 7.19 -26.90
N ALA A 160 15.06 6.13 -26.41
CA ALA A 160 16.07 5.39 -27.16
C ALA A 160 15.47 4.49 -28.26
N GLU A 161 14.25 4.01 -28.09
CA GLU A 161 13.48 3.24 -29.08
C GLU A 161 12.71 4.14 -30.07
N GLY A 162 12.89 5.46 -29.99
CA GLY A 162 12.25 6.49 -30.83
C GLY A 162 12.71 6.57 -32.29
N GLU A 163 13.65 5.74 -32.73
CA GLU A 163 13.82 5.40 -34.15
C GLU A 163 13.68 3.88 -34.24
N GLY A 164 12.61 3.42 -34.90
CA GLY A 164 12.38 2.01 -35.13
C GLY A 164 13.56 1.38 -35.86
N ILE A 165 14.49 0.79 -35.11
CA ILE A 165 15.36 -0.23 -35.65
C ILE A 165 14.47 -1.46 -35.75
N ALA A 166 13.84 -1.63 -36.92
CA ALA A 166 13.32 -2.92 -37.29
C ALA A 166 14.46 -3.91 -37.09
N ASN A 167 14.40 -4.73 -36.04
CA ASN A 167 15.27 -5.90 -35.94
C ASN A 167 14.97 -6.70 -37.21
N PRO A 168 15.88 -6.76 -38.18
CA PRO A 168 15.65 -7.58 -39.35
C PRO A 168 15.59 -9.00 -38.81
N ILE A 169 14.42 -9.66 -38.93
CA ILE A 169 14.39 -11.11 -38.83
C ILE A 169 15.30 -11.57 -39.98
N PRO A 170 16.41 -12.29 -39.71
CA PRO A 170 17.25 -12.79 -40.78
C PRO A 170 16.40 -13.68 -41.69
N ASN A 171 16.06 -13.17 -42.88
CA ASN A 171 15.45 -13.94 -43.95
C ASN A 171 16.58 -14.71 -44.64
N GLU A 172 17.10 -15.74 -43.98
CA GLU A 172 17.89 -16.80 -44.61
C GLU A 172 17.93 -17.98 -43.64
N ARG A 173 16.94 -18.86 -43.76
CA ARG A 173 17.23 -20.28 -43.56
C ARG A 173 17.92 -20.74 -44.84
N PRO A 174 19.11 -21.38 -44.77
CA PRO A 174 19.64 -22.05 -45.94
C PRO A 174 18.62 -23.07 -46.43
N ASP A 175 18.27 -23.02 -47.71
CA ASP A 175 17.51 -24.09 -48.35
C ASP A 175 18.34 -25.38 -48.26
N PRO A 176 17.80 -26.50 -47.76
CA PRO A 176 18.54 -27.74 -47.60
C PRO A 176 18.69 -28.55 -48.90
N ASP A 177 18.41 -27.97 -50.08
CA ASP A 177 18.39 -28.67 -51.36
C ASP A 177 19.29 -27.98 -52.43
N GLU A 178 20.54 -27.66 -52.07
CA GLU A 178 21.63 -27.51 -53.07
C GLU A 178 22.44 -28.82 -53.11
N ASP A 179 22.09 -29.68 -54.08
CA ASP A 179 22.91 -30.77 -54.64
C ASP A 179 23.38 -30.38 -56.06
#